data_AF-A0A2K4ZQ73-F1
#
_entry.id   AF-A0A2K4ZQ73-F1
#
_cell.length_a   1.000
_cell.length_b   1.000
_cell.length_c   1.000
_cell.angle_alpha   90.00
_cell.angle_beta   90.00
_cell.angle_gamma   90.00
#
_symmetry.space_group_name_H-M   'P 1'
#
loop_
_entity.id
_entity.type
_entity.pdbx_description
1 polymer ?
#
loop_
_entity_poly.entity_id
_entity_poly.type
_entity_poly.pdbx_seq_one_letter_code
_entity_poly.pdbx_strand_id
1 'polypeptide(L)' 'MAKSQLTKTRVITDKVAVKGMLSDDGTVITYTDENKIEQDITIAECLKVFAGKPIDFSVSIKSEDELPEEDDE' A
#
# COMPACT_ATOMS: atom_id res chain seq x y z
N MET A 1 20.03 6.74 -40.15
CA MET A 1 20.09 7.46 -38.86
C MET A 1 19.85 6.44 -37.76
N ALA A 2 20.85 6.15 -36.92
CA ALA A 2 20.68 5.19 -35.84
C ALA A 2 19.71 5.79 -34.81
N LYS A 3 18.55 5.15 -34.63
CA LYS A 3 17.60 5.50 -33.58
C LYS A 3 18.32 5.23 -32.26
N SER A 4 18.62 6.26 -31.48
CA SER A 4 19.26 6.11 -30.18
C SER A 4 18.46 5.08 -29.37
N GLN A 5 19.10 4.00 -28.94
CA GLN A 5 18.49 2.94 -28.11
C GLN A 5 18.09 3.45 -26.72
N LEU A 6 18.54 4.66 -26.36
CA LEU A 6 18.27 5.27 -25.07
C LEU A 6 16.89 5.93 -25.09
N THR A 7 15.93 5.28 -24.46
CA THR A 7 14.59 5.85 -24.21
C THR A 7 14.58 6.45 -22.81
N LYS A 8 14.36 7.78 -22.70
CA LYS A 8 14.15 8.45 -21.40
C LYS A 8 12.66 8.61 -21.18
N THR A 9 12.10 7.89 -20.20
CA THR A 9 10.70 8.01 -19.80
C THR A 9 10.63 8.61 -18.40
N ARG A 10 9.80 9.64 -18.22
CA ARG A 10 9.49 10.19 -16.89
C ARG A 10 8.24 9.52 -16.36
N VAL A 11 8.33 8.93 -15.17
CA VAL A 11 7.21 8.31 -14.45
C VAL A 11 6.93 9.12 -13.20
N ILE A 12 5.66 9.40 -12.91
CA ILE A 12 5.18 10.05 -11.70
C ILE A 12 4.16 9.11 -11.07
N THR A 13 4.36 8.75 -9.80
CA THR A 13 3.51 7.80 -9.06
C THR A 13 2.95 8.47 -7.82
N ASP A 14 1.62 8.58 -7.75
CA ASP A 14 0.91 8.98 -6.54
C ASP A 14 0.53 7.71 -5.75
N LYS A 15 0.88 7.64 -4.45
CA LYS A 15 0.66 6.45 -3.62
C LYS A 15 -0.12 6.80 -2.36
N VAL A 16 -1.18 6.02 -2.10
CA VAL A 16 -1.85 5.93 -0.79
C VAL A 16 -1.40 4.62 -0.15
N ALA A 17 -0.96 4.67 1.10
CA ALA A 17 -0.57 3.49 1.87
C ALA A 17 -1.32 3.51 3.21
N VAL A 18 -2.09 2.45 3.47
CA VAL A 18 -2.79 2.24 4.74
C VAL A 18 -2.25 0.94 5.34
N LYS A 19 -1.84 0.97 6.60
CA LYS A 19 -1.47 -0.22 7.37
C LYS A 19 -2.62 -0.54 8.31
N GLY A 20 -3.24 -1.69 8.13
CA GLY A 20 -4.38 -2.09 8.92
C GLY A 20 -4.85 -3.48 8.55
N MET A 21 -5.89 -3.94 9.23
CA MET A 21 -6.55 -5.21 8.94
C MET A 21 -7.71 -4.97 8.00
N LEU A 22 -7.75 -5.71 6.89
CA LEU A 22 -8.89 -5.70 5.99
C LEU A 22 -10.01 -6.55 6.60
N SER A 23 -11.21 -5.98 6.68
CA SER A 23 -12.44 -6.66 7.09
C SER A 23 -12.78 -7.86 6.19
N ASP A 24 -13.54 -8.82 6.73
CA ASP A 24 -13.90 -10.06 6.02
C ASP A 24 -14.72 -9.82 4.75
N ASP A 25 -15.51 -8.74 4.70
CA ASP A 25 -16.28 -8.35 3.52
C ASP A 25 -15.46 -7.51 2.52
N GLY A 26 -14.22 -7.17 2.88
CA GLY A 26 -13.29 -6.42 2.05
C GLY A 26 -13.68 -4.96 1.85
N THR A 27 -14.49 -4.36 2.73
CA THR A 27 -15.00 -2.99 2.53
C THR A 27 -14.33 -1.94 3.42
N VAL A 28 -13.88 -2.37 4.61
CA VAL A 28 -13.30 -1.53 5.66
C VAL A 28 -11.90 -2.00 6.01
N ILE A 29 -11.00 -1.05 6.27
CA ILE A 29 -9.69 -1.29 6.88
C ILE A 29 -9.73 -0.70 8.29
N THR A 30 -9.46 -1.53 9.28
CA THR A 30 -9.29 -1.10 10.68
C THR A 30 -7.81 -0.83 10.94
N TYR A 31 -7.49 0.34 11.48
CA TYR A 31 -6.13 0.75 11.81
C TYR A 31 -6.07 1.49 13.14
N THR A 32 -4.89 1.51 13.76
CA THR A 32 -4.64 2.30 14.97
C THR A 32 -4.05 3.65 14.58
N ASP A 33 -4.68 4.73 15.03
CA ASP A 33 -4.21 6.10 14.76
C ASP A 33 -3.08 6.55 15.70
N GLU A 34 -2.61 7.79 15.53
CA GLU A 34 -1.54 8.40 16.33
C GLU A 34 -1.90 8.52 17.82
N ASN A 35 -3.19 8.51 18.16
CA ASN A 35 -3.71 8.59 19.53
C ASN A 35 -3.90 7.21 20.16
N LYS A 36 -3.49 6.13 19.47
CA LYS A 36 -3.70 4.73 19.87
C LYS A 36 -5.18 4.34 19.92
N ILE A 37 -5.99 4.96 19.08
CA ILE A 37 -7.42 4.66 18.97
C ILE A 37 -7.63 3.82 17.71
N GLU A 38 -8.41 2.75 17.83
CA GLU A 38 -8.85 1.98 16.67
C GLU A 38 -9.86 2.78 15.86
N GLN A 39 -9.61 2.89 14.58
CA GLN A 39 -10.40 3.64 13.63
C GLN A 39 -10.65 2.78 12.40
N ASP A 40 -11.79 3.02 11.77
CA ASP A 40 -12.19 2.36 10.54
C ASP A 40 -12.16 3.37 9.39
N ILE A 41 -11.60 2.95 8.24
CA ILE A 41 -11.68 3.69 6.99
C ILE A 41 -12.17 2.78 5.88
N THR A 42 -13.08 3.28 5.04
CA THR A 42 -13.56 2.51 3.90
C THR A 42 -12.53 2.50 2.78
N ILE A 43 -12.43 1.38 2.05
CA ILE A 43 -11.57 1.33 0.84
C ILE A 43 -11.98 2.41 -0.17
N ALA A 44 -13.28 2.69 -0.28
CA ALA A 44 -13.81 3.73 -1.14
C ALA A 44 -13.21 5.11 -0.81
N GLU A 45 -13.05 5.44 0.47
CA GLU A 45 -12.40 6.68 0.90
C GLU A 45 -10.91 6.69 0.57
N CYS A 46 -10.19 5.57 0.78
CA CYS A 46 -8.78 5.45 0.39
C CYS A 46 -8.57 5.69 -1.11
N LEU A 47 -9.50 5.23 -1.95
CA LEU A 47 -9.41 5.33 -3.41
C LEU A 47 -9.92 6.68 -3.97
N LYS A 48 -10.64 7.47 -3.17
CA LYS A 48 -11.29 8.71 -3.61
C LYS A 48 -10.32 9.73 -4.22
N VAL A 49 -9.06 9.74 -3.76
CA VAL A 49 -8.01 10.63 -4.30
C VAL A 49 -7.63 10.30 -5.75
N PHE A 50 -7.92 9.07 -6.22
CA PHE A 50 -7.66 8.61 -7.58
C PHE A 50 -8.90 8.66 -8.48
N ALA A 51 -10.03 9.19 -7.99
CA ALA A 51 -11.27 9.26 -8.76
C ALA A 51 -11.07 9.94 -10.12
N GLY A 52 -11.56 9.30 -11.19
CA GLY A 52 -11.45 9.81 -12.55
C GLY A 52 -10.09 9.62 -13.23
N LYS A 53 -9.14 8.93 -12.59
CA LYS A 53 -7.82 8.61 -13.17
C LYS A 53 -7.73 7.10 -13.48
N PRO A 54 -7.01 6.70 -14.55
CA PRO A 54 -6.65 5.30 -14.74
C PRO A 54 -5.70 4.87 -13.62
N ILE A 55 -6.00 3.75 -12.97
CA ILE A 55 -5.19 3.19 -11.89
C ILE A 55 -4.79 1.74 -12.22
N ASP A 56 -3.61 1.37 -11.75
CA ASP A 56 -3.16 -0.02 -11.64
C ASP A 56 -3.16 -0.36 -10.14
N PHE A 57 -4.11 -1.18 -9.71
CA PHE A 57 -4.37 -1.45 -8.30
C PHE A 57 -3.89 -2.85 -7.91
N SER A 58 -3.06 -2.92 -6.88
CA SER A 58 -2.56 -4.19 -6.33
C SER A 58 -2.68 -4.19 -4.80
N VAL A 59 -2.97 -5.36 -4.24
CA VAL A 59 -3.02 -5.62 -2.80
C VAL A 59 -1.99 -6.70 -2.50
N SER A 60 -1.18 -6.49 -1.46
CA SER A 60 -0.21 -7.47 -0.99
C SER A 60 -0.32 -7.61 0.53
N ILE A 61 -0.29 -8.86 0.99
CA ILE A 61 -0.17 -9.18 2.42
C ILE A 61 1.33 -9.32 2.71
N LYS A 62 1.82 -8.59 3.70
CA LYS A 62 3.19 -8.68 4.17
C LYS A 62 3.19 -9.33 5.54
N SER A 63 3.85 -10.48 5.64
CA SER A 63 4.15 -11.14 6.91
C SER A 63 5.64 -10.92 7.20
N GLU A 64 5.96 -10.51 8.42
CA GLU A 64 7.33 -10.37 8.92
C GLU A 64 7.49 -11.39 10.04
N ASP A 65 8.28 -12.43 9.82
CA ASP A 65 8.67 -13.37 10.86
C ASP A 65 9.96 -12.86 11.52
N GLU A 66 9.98 -12.74 12.85
CA GLU A 66 11.21 -12.49 13.58
C GLU A 66 12.14 -13.69 13.43
N LEU A 67 13.38 -13.43 13.01
CA LEU A 67 14.41 -14.46 12.98
C LEU A 67 14.69 -14.92 14.41
N PRO A 68 14.89 -16.24 14.64
CA PRO A 68 15.26 -16.72 15.97
C PRO A 68 16.54 -16.01 16.40
N GLU A 69 16.57 -15.49 17.63
CA GLU A 69 17.82 -15.00 18.20
C GLU A 69 18.79 -16.18 18.21
N GLU A 70 19.98 -15.99 17.64
CA GLU A 70 21.05 -16.98 17.80
C GLU A 70 21.35 -17.04 19.29
N ASP A 71 20.99 -18.15 19.95
CA ASP A 71 21.39 -18.41 21.32
C ASP A 71 22.92 -18.34 21.36
N ASP A 72 23.47 -17.22 21.87
CA ASP A 72 24.90 -17.07 22.15
C ASP A 72 25.26 -18.11 23.25
N GLU A 73 25.73 -19.29 22.83
CA GLU A 73 26.35 -20.32 23.69
C GLU A 73 27.62 -19.81 24.40
#